data_AF-A0A1X2IM18-F1
#
_entry.id   AF-A0A1X2IM18-F1
#
_cell.length_a   1.000
_cell.length_b   1.000
_cell.length_c   1.000
_cell.angle_alpha   90.00
_cell.angle_beta   90.00
_cell.angle_gamma   90.00
#
_symmetry.space_group_name_H-M   'P 1'
#
loop_
_entity.id
_entity.type
_entity.pdbx_description
1 polymer ?
#
loop_
_entity_poly.entity_id
_entity_poly.type
_entity_poly.pdbx_seq_one_letter_code
_entity_poly.pdbx_strand_id
1 'polypeptide(L)' 'CRSKKTKCDGALPICGICLSQGMVCTYKAATKKRGPPKGYIEAIEGRLHRLEALI' A
#
# COMPACT_ATOMS: atom_id res chain seq x y z
N CYS A 1 7.95 -7.21 -11.03
CA CYS A 1 9.09 -6.47 -10.47
C CYS A 1 8.88 -6.07 -9.01
N ARG A 2 7.85 -5.28 -8.66
CA ARG A 2 7.61 -4.83 -7.27
C ARG A 2 7.50 -5.97 -6.25
N SER A 3 6.70 -7.01 -6.53
CA SER A 3 6.56 -8.17 -5.62
C SER A 3 7.83 -9.02 -5.53
N LYS A 4 8.57 -9.17 -6.63
CA LYS A 4 9.84 -9.91 -6.68
C LYS A 4 11.05 -9.07 -6.23
N LYS A 5 10.85 -7.80 -5.84
CA LYS A 5 11.91 -6.83 -5.48
C LYS A 5 13.04 -6.73 -6.52
N THR A 6 12.73 -6.95 -7.79
CA THR A 6 13.69 -6.80 -8.90
C THR A 6 13.57 -5.40 -9.51
N LYS A 7 14.67 -4.92 -10.11
CA LYS A 7 14.66 -3.70 -10.92
C LYS A 7 13.61 -3.85 -12.03
N CYS A 8 12.86 -2.77 -12.31
CA CYS A 8 11.85 -2.72 -13.36
C CYS A 8 12.31 -1.73 -14.41
N ASP A 9 12.40 -2.13 -15.68
CA ASP A 9 12.85 -1.25 -16.77
C ASP A 9 11.78 -0.23 -17.20
N GLY A 10 10.55 -0.35 -16.67
CA GLY A 10 9.49 0.63 -16.91
C GLY A 10 8.88 0.63 -18.32
N ALA A 11 9.31 -0.28 -19.20
CA ALA A 11 8.75 -0.41 -20.55
C ALA A 11 7.24 -0.71 -20.51
N LEU A 12 6.50 -0.10 -21.45
CA LEU A 12 5.06 -0.27 -21.67
C LEU A 12 4.85 -0.96 -23.02
N PRO A 13 3.91 -1.92 -23.15
CA PRO A 13 2.91 -2.35 -22.16
C PRO A 13 3.46 -3.35 -21.10
N ILE A 14 4.57 -4.03 -21.40
CA ILE A 14 5.16 -5.07 -20.55
C ILE A 14 6.63 -4.73 -20.28
N CYS A 15 7.06 -4.82 -19.02
CA CYS A 15 8.45 -4.62 -18.64
C CYS A 15 9.35 -5.77 -19.16
N GLY A 16 10.63 -5.52 -19.50
CA GLY A 16 11.53 -6.55 -20.05
C GLY A 16 11.65 -7.81 -19.18
N ILE A 17 11.78 -7.63 -17.85
CA ILE A 17 11.78 -8.74 -16.88
C ILE A 17 10.45 -9.50 -16.86
N CYS A 18 9.33 -8.80 -17.03
CA CYS A 18 8.01 -9.40 -17.00
C CYS A 18 7.80 -10.25 -18.27
N LEU A 19 8.29 -9.76 -19.41
CA LEU A 19 8.25 -10.45 -20.68
C LEU A 19 9.11 -11.71 -20.68
N SER A 20 10.36 -11.62 -20.21
CA SER A 20 11.27 -12.79 -20.16
C SER A 20 10.78 -13.87 -19.20
N GLN A 21 10.05 -13.49 -18.15
CA GLN A 21 9.50 -14.41 -17.16
C GLN A 21 8.07 -14.89 -17.51
N GLY A 22 7.50 -14.46 -18.63
CA GLY A 22 6.12 -14.80 -19.01
C GLY A 22 5.07 -14.36 -17.98
N MET A 23 5.35 -13.32 -17.21
CA MET A 23 4.50 -12.85 -16.12
C MET A 23 3.63 -11.67 -16.55
N VAL A 24 2.40 -11.63 -16.04
CA VAL A 24 1.50 -10.49 -16.27
C VAL A 24 2.09 -9.22 -15.66
N CYS A 25 2.39 -8.26 -16.53
CA CYS A 25 2.86 -6.94 -16.14
C CYS A 25 1.65 -6.02 -15.95
N THR A 26 1.45 -5.53 -14.72
CA THR A 26 0.40 -4.56 -14.43
C THR A 26 0.98 -3.39 -13.66
N TYR A 27 0.80 -2.20 -14.23
CA TYR A 27 1.04 -0.94 -13.56
C TYR A 27 -0.22 -0.58 -12.77
N LYS A 28 -0.22 -0.83 -11.45
CA LYS A 28 -1.36 -0.48 -10.59
C LYS A 28 -1.46 1.05 -10.50
N ALA A 29 -2.50 1.62 -11.13
CA ALA A 29 -2.74 3.08 -11.18
C ALA A 29 -3.15 3.69 -9.83
N ALA A 30 -3.66 2.90 -8.88
CA ALA A 30 -4.13 3.41 -7.60
C ALA A 30 -3.43 2.70 -6.45
N THR A 31 -2.39 3.33 -5.90
CA THR A 31 -2.09 3.11 -4.48
C THR A 31 -3.26 3.67 -3.70
N LYS A 32 -4.09 2.80 -3.10
CA LYS A 32 -5.03 3.24 -2.06
C LYS A 32 -4.23 4.15 -1.13
N LYS A 33 -4.68 5.40 -0.94
CA LYS A 33 -4.08 6.30 0.04
C LYS A 33 -3.94 5.48 1.32
N ARG A 34 -2.72 5.42 1.86
CA ARG A 34 -2.47 4.67 3.10
C ARG A 34 -3.56 5.08 4.08
N GLY A 35 -4.15 4.11 4.78
CA GLY A 35 -5.14 4.40 5.82
C GLY A 35 -4.56 5.39 6.84
N PRO A 36 -5.39 5.86 7.78
CA PRO A 36 -4.92 6.71 8.87
C PRO A 36 -3.60 6.16 9.46
N PRO A 37 -2.65 7.03 9.84
CA PRO A 37 -1.39 6.61 10.42
C PRO A 37 -1.60 5.53 11.49
N LYS A 38 -0.71 4.52 11.53
CA LYS A 38 -0.73 3.48 12.56
C LYS A 38 -0.75 4.16 13.94
N GLY A 39 -1.75 3.87 14.76
CA GLY A 39 -1.97 4.52 16.06
C GLY A 39 -2.96 5.69 16.07
N TYR A 40 -3.43 6.18 14.92
CA TYR A 40 -4.46 7.23 14.87
C TYR A 40 -5.80 6.76 15.44
N ILE A 41 -6.17 5.51 15.14
CA ILE A 41 -7.39 4.88 15.68
C ILE A 41 -7.24 4.69 17.20
N GLU A 42 -6.11 4.13 17.65
CA GLU A 42 -5.80 3.93 19.07
C GLU A 42 -5.80 5.25 19.87
N ALA A 43 -5.31 6.34 19.28
CA ALA A 43 -5.38 7.67 19.88
C ALA A 43 -6.81 8.21 19.97
N ILE A 44 -7.67 7.91 18.99
CA ILE A 44 -9.09 8.27 19.04
C ILE A 44 -9.79 7.44 20.13
N GLU A 45 -9.56 6.13 20.18
CA GLU A 45 -10.13 5.24 21.18
C GLU A 45 -9.70 5.63 22.60
N GLY A 46 -8.42 5.96 22.81
CA GLY A 46 -7.91 6.43 24.09
C GLY A 46 -8.50 7.78 24.53
N ARG A 47 -8.81 8.67 23.59
CA ARG A 47 -9.54 9.92 23.90
C ARG A 47 -10.99 9.65 24.27
N LEU A 48 -11.65 8.73 23.56
CA LEU A 48 -13.04 8.35 23.81
C LEU A 48 -13.19 7.78 25.24
N HIS A 49 -12.34 6.82 25.61
CA HIS A 49 -12.34 6.24 26.96
C HIS A 49 -12.19 7.28 28.08
N ARG A 50 -11.37 8.31 27.89
CA ARG A 50 -11.20 9.39 28.89
C ARG A 50 -12.47 10.23 29.05
N LEU A 51 -13.20 10.46 27.96
CA LEU A 51 -14.45 11.22 28.00
C LEU A 51 -15.57 10.39 28.63
N GLU A 52 -15.67 9.10 28.29
CA GLU A 52 -16.66 8.19 28.88
C GLU A 52 -16.44 8.00 30.39
N ALA A 53 -15.19 8.05 30.86
CA ALA A 53 -14.88 7.96 32.30
C ALA A 53 -15.33 9.19 33.13
N LEU A 54 -15.80 10.27 32.49
CA LEU A 54 -16.31 11.48 33.15
C LEU A 54 -17.85 11.51 33.23
N ILE A 55 -18.51 10.46 32.73
CA ILE A 55 -19.97 10.27 32.73
C ILE A 55 -20.31 9.12 33.70
#